data_AF-A0A433QNT8-F1
#
_entry.id   AF-A0A433QNT8-F1
#
_cell.length_a   1.000
_cell.length_b   1.000
_cell.length_c   1.000
_cell.angle_alpha   90.00
_cell.angle_beta   90.00
_cell.angle_gamma   90.00
#
_symmetry.space_group_name_H-M   'P 1'
#
loop_
_entity.id
_entity.type
_entity.pdbx_description
1 polymer ?
#
loop_
_entity_poly.entity_id
_entity_poly.type
_entity_poly.pdbx_seq_one_letter_code
_entity_poly.pdbx_strand_id
1 'polypeptide(L)'
;MGPEVLSGQLDKPADIFSLGLTILELATNVVLPDNGPEWQKLREGDISATNLDSVSGALVDLIRSMLHSDAARRPTIDVVLAHDMLAAAVQAKHKGGPTALEGLFEVPGVEDDNCEDNYEELVQEAEDEGIFSTPVM
;
A
#
# COMPACT_ATOMS: atom_id res chain seq x y z
N MET A 1 -1.88 -7.18 6.81
CA MET A 1 -2.73 -8.39 6.94
C MET A 1 -4.02 -8.07 7.69
N GLY A 2 -5.18 -8.50 7.18
CA GLY A 2 -6.47 -8.26 7.83
C GLY A 2 -6.65 -8.93 9.20
N PRO A 3 -7.52 -8.41 10.08
CA PRO A 3 -7.79 -9.00 11.39
C PRO A 3 -8.36 -10.42 11.33
N GLU A 4 -9.22 -10.72 10.37
CA GLU A 4 -9.87 -12.03 10.20
C GLU A 4 -8.90 -13.15 9.78
N VAL A 5 -7.80 -12.78 9.10
CA VAL A 5 -6.78 -13.74 8.67
C VAL A 5 -6.08 -14.38 9.86
N LEU A 6 -5.94 -13.65 10.98
CA LEU A 6 -5.40 -14.18 12.23
C LEU A 6 -6.26 -15.31 12.81
N SER A 7 -7.53 -15.34 12.46
CA SER A 7 -8.49 -16.39 12.83
C SER A 7 -8.61 -17.50 11.78
N GLY A 8 -7.75 -17.48 10.75
CA GLY A 8 -7.74 -18.46 9.66
C GLY A 8 -8.79 -18.22 8.58
N GLN A 9 -9.46 -17.06 8.56
CA GLN A 9 -10.45 -16.73 7.54
C GLN A 9 -9.77 -15.99 6.39
N LEU A 10 -9.56 -16.70 5.28
CA LEU A 10 -8.99 -16.17 4.05
C LEU A 10 -10.11 -15.99 3.03
N ASP A 11 -10.43 -14.74 2.71
CA ASP A 11 -11.40 -14.38 1.68
C ASP A 11 -11.03 -13.02 1.06
N LYS A 12 -11.68 -12.65 -0.05
CA LYS A 12 -11.41 -11.43 -0.82
C LYS A 12 -11.35 -10.13 0.01
N PRO A 13 -12.16 -9.92 1.07
CA PRO A 13 -12.05 -8.73 1.90
C PRO A 13 -10.68 -8.55 2.59
N ALA A 14 -9.92 -9.63 2.78
CA ALA A 14 -8.57 -9.57 3.34
C ALA A 14 -7.58 -8.89 2.37
N ASP A 15 -7.74 -9.11 1.07
CA ASP A 15 -6.96 -8.44 0.03
C ASP A 15 -7.29 -6.94 -0.01
N ILE A 16 -8.57 -6.58 0.16
CA ILE A 16 -9.01 -5.17 0.24
C ILE A 16 -8.38 -4.47 1.44
N PHE A 17 -8.33 -5.13 2.60
CA PHE A 17 -7.65 -4.57 3.77
C PHE A 17 -6.16 -4.35 3.52
N SER A 18 -5.50 -5.33 2.89
CA SER A 18 -4.07 -5.25 2.60
C SER A 18 -3.78 -4.15 1.58
N LEU A 19 -4.63 -3.97 0.56
CA LEU A 19 -4.56 -2.86 -0.37
C LEU A 19 -4.75 -1.51 0.34
N GLY A 20 -5.67 -1.43 1.30
CA GLY A 20 -5.86 -0.23 2.12
C GLY A 20 -4.62 0.17 2.91
N LEU A 21 -3.91 -0.81 3.48
CA LEU A 21 -2.65 -0.58 4.19
C LEU A 21 -1.54 -0.11 3.24
N THR A 22 -1.38 -0.76 2.07
CA THR A 22 -0.40 -0.34 1.07
C THR A 22 -0.64 1.10 0.61
N ILE A 23 -1.88 1.48 0.35
CA ILE A 23 -2.20 2.86 -0.06
C ILE A 23 -1.92 3.85 1.09
N LEU A 24 -2.24 3.49 2.33
CA LEU A 24 -1.95 4.33 3.51
C LEU A 24 -0.45 4.58 3.66
N GLU A 25 0.36 3.52 3.59
CA GLU A 25 1.82 3.57 3.64
C GLU A 25 2.40 4.48 2.56
N LEU A 26 1.95 4.30 1.30
CA LEU A 26 2.38 5.13 0.18
C LEU A 26 1.94 6.60 0.30
N ALA A 27 0.69 6.85 0.73
CA ALA A 27 0.14 8.20 0.81
C ALA A 27 0.76 9.03 1.95
N THR A 28 1.27 8.37 2.99
CA THR A 28 1.81 9.02 4.19
C THR A 28 3.33 8.86 4.33
N ASN A 29 3.95 8.03 3.48
CA ASN A 29 5.37 7.68 3.52
C ASN A 29 5.82 7.21 4.91
N VAL A 30 5.01 6.33 5.53
CA VAL A 30 5.25 5.78 6.88
C VAL A 30 5.56 4.29 6.80
N VAL A 31 6.44 3.81 7.67
CA VAL A 31 6.62 2.38 7.88
C VAL A 31 5.50 1.89 8.79
N LEU A 32 4.73 0.90 8.32
CA LEU A 32 3.68 0.31 9.14
C LEU A 32 4.28 -0.56 10.26
N PRO A 33 3.67 -0.56 11.46
CA PRO A 33 4.16 -1.37 12.57
C PRO A 33 3.97 -2.87 12.27
N ASP A 34 4.95 -3.69 12.68
CA ASP A 34 4.86 -5.16 12.53
C ASP A 34 3.90 -5.80 13.54
N ASN A 35 3.81 -5.22 14.74
CA ASN A 35 2.99 -5.68 15.87
C ASN A 35 2.72 -4.56 16.89
N GLY A 36 2.10 -4.88 18.02
CA GLY A 36 1.87 -3.94 19.12
C GLY A 36 0.58 -3.12 19.03
N PRO A 37 0.41 -2.11 19.89
CA PRO A 37 -0.83 -1.34 20.00
C PRO A 37 -1.21 -0.58 18.72
N GLU A 38 -0.24 0.02 18.04
CA GLU A 38 -0.44 0.75 16.79
C GLU A 38 -0.90 -0.18 15.67
N TRP A 39 -0.34 -1.39 15.62
CA TRP A 39 -0.78 -2.44 14.69
C TRP A 39 -2.20 -2.92 14.96
N GLN A 40 -2.61 -2.95 16.24
CA GLN A 40 -3.98 -3.32 16.63
C GLN A 40 -4.96 -2.22 16.24
N LYS A 41 -4.62 -0.95 16.49
CA LYS A 41 -5.43 0.22 16.09
C LYS A 41 -5.76 0.23 14.60
N LEU A 42 -4.77 -0.03 13.74
CA LEU A 42 -4.99 -0.14 12.29
C LEU A 42 -6.05 -1.20 11.94
N ARG A 43 -6.13 -2.29 12.69
CA ARG A 43 -7.10 -3.38 12.51
C ARG A 43 -8.47 -3.10 13.13
N GLU A 44 -8.53 -2.13 14.02
CA GLU A 44 -9.78 -1.58 14.56
C GLU A 44 -10.34 -0.47 13.66
N GLY A 45 -9.62 -0.09 12.60
CA GLY A 45 -9.94 1.00 11.69
C GLY A 45 -9.49 2.38 12.17
N ASP A 46 -8.65 2.42 13.21
CA ASP A 46 -8.07 3.65 13.74
C ASP A 46 -6.75 3.98 13.02
N ILE A 47 -6.79 5.01 12.17
CA ILE A 47 -5.64 5.55 11.44
C ILE A 47 -5.17 6.91 12.00
N SER A 48 -5.62 7.29 13.20
CA SER A 48 -5.29 8.59 13.81
C SER A 48 -3.79 8.81 14.08
N ALA A 49 -3.02 7.73 14.17
CA ALA A 49 -1.57 7.79 14.32
C ALA A 49 -0.83 8.22 13.03
N THR A 50 -1.50 8.23 11.89
CA THR A 50 -0.91 8.64 10.60
C THR A 50 -1.21 10.11 10.30
N ASN A 51 -0.23 10.83 9.76
CA ASN A 51 -0.43 12.22 9.32
C ASN A 51 -1.11 12.22 7.94
N LEU A 52 -2.36 12.67 7.89
CA LEU A 52 -3.20 12.67 6.69
C LEU A 52 -3.49 14.09 6.17
N ASP A 53 -2.85 15.11 6.74
CA ASP A 53 -3.15 16.52 6.42
C ASP A 53 -2.88 16.89 4.95
N SER A 54 -1.92 16.21 4.33
CA SER A 54 -1.58 16.38 2.91
C SER A 54 -2.38 15.47 1.97
N VAL A 55 -3.17 14.54 2.52
CA VAL A 55 -3.90 13.54 1.75
C VAL A 55 -5.33 14.04 1.49
N SER A 56 -5.82 13.87 0.26
CA SER A 56 -7.19 14.29 -0.08
C SER A 56 -8.22 13.56 0.79
N GLY A 57 -9.22 14.28 1.30
CA GLY A 57 -10.26 13.70 2.16
C GLY A 57 -10.98 12.51 1.52
N ALA A 58 -11.24 12.58 0.22
CA ALA A 58 -11.85 11.47 -0.52
C ALA A 58 -10.95 10.21 -0.57
N LEU A 59 -9.63 10.36 -0.63
CA LEU A 59 -8.70 9.22 -0.55
C LEU A 59 -8.66 8.67 0.88
N VAL A 60 -8.66 9.55 1.89
CA VAL A 60 -8.72 9.14 3.29
C VAL A 60 -10.00 8.34 3.59
N ASP A 61 -11.15 8.79 3.09
CA ASP A 61 -12.42 8.10 3.28
C ASP A 61 -12.45 6.74 2.57
N LEU A 62 -11.85 6.65 1.37
CA LEU A 62 -11.67 5.38 0.69
C LEU A 62 -10.76 4.43 1.49
N ILE A 63 -9.60 4.89 1.97
CA ILE A 63 -8.69 4.09 2.81
C ILE A 63 -9.43 3.60 4.07
N ARG A 64 -10.17 4.48 4.77
CA ARG A 64 -10.95 4.10 5.96
C ARG A 64 -11.99 3.01 5.65
N SER A 65 -12.66 3.10 4.49
CA SER A 65 -13.62 2.07 4.09
C SER A 65 -12.97 0.72 3.83
N MET A 66 -11.74 0.69 3.32
CA MET A 66 -10.97 -0.52 3.05
C MET A 66 -10.36 -1.12 4.33
N LEU A 67 -9.96 -0.29 5.28
CA LEU A 67 -9.42 -0.67 6.59
C LEU A 67 -10.50 -0.97 7.64
N HIS A 68 -11.74 -1.13 7.21
CA HIS A 68 -12.83 -1.44 8.09
C HIS A 68 -12.57 -2.75 8.88
N SER A 69 -12.74 -2.74 10.21
CA SER A 69 -12.45 -3.90 11.09
C SER A 69 -13.29 -5.13 10.72
N ASP A 70 -14.58 -4.93 10.48
CA ASP A 70 -15.50 -5.92 9.95
C ASP A 70 -15.30 -6.12 8.44
N ALA A 71 -14.89 -7.33 8.04
CA ALA A 71 -14.62 -7.73 6.67
C ALA A 71 -15.83 -7.59 5.74
N ALA A 72 -17.05 -7.83 6.24
CA ALA A 72 -18.27 -7.75 5.44
C ALA A 72 -18.66 -6.31 5.08
N ARG A 73 -18.13 -5.32 5.81
CA ARG A 73 -18.36 -3.90 5.57
C ARG A 73 -17.33 -3.27 4.63
N ARG A 74 -16.27 -3.99 4.27
CA ARG A 74 -15.29 -3.51 3.30
C ARG A 74 -15.90 -3.50 1.89
N PRO A 75 -15.57 -2.50 1.05
CA PRO A 75 -16.02 -2.47 -0.33
C PRO A 75 -15.41 -3.64 -1.12
N THR A 76 -16.09 -4.11 -2.14
CA THR A 76 -15.47 -5.00 -3.14
C THR A 76 -14.57 -4.19 -4.06
N ILE A 77 -13.68 -4.87 -4.78
CA ILE A 77 -12.79 -4.21 -5.73
C ILE A 77 -13.56 -3.43 -6.81
N ASP A 78 -14.72 -3.93 -7.24
CA ASP A 78 -15.58 -3.24 -8.21
C ASP A 78 -16.07 -1.90 -7.68
N VAL A 79 -16.43 -1.84 -6.39
CA VAL A 79 -16.85 -0.60 -5.72
C VAL A 79 -15.68 0.36 -5.57
N VAL A 80 -14.49 -0.15 -5.23
CA VAL A 80 -13.27 0.67 -5.16
C VAL A 80 -12.96 1.29 -6.53
N LEU A 81 -12.99 0.50 -7.60
CA LEU A 81 -12.71 0.99 -8.97
C LEU A 81 -13.77 1.96 -9.50
N ALA A 82 -15.01 1.85 -9.03
CA ALA A 82 -16.09 2.76 -9.38
C ALA A 82 -16.04 4.11 -8.66
N HIS A 83 -15.14 4.29 -7.67
CA HIS A 83 -15.02 5.55 -6.93
C HIS A 83 -14.61 6.69 -7.89
N ASP A 84 -15.33 7.82 -7.85
CA ASP A 84 -15.22 8.91 -8.86
C ASP A 84 -13.78 9.35 -9.16
N MET A 85 -12.94 9.45 -8.11
CA MET A 85 -11.52 9.79 -8.27
C MET A 85 -10.72 8.75 -9.06
N LEU A 86 -10.96 7.46 -8.77
CA LEU A 86 -10.27 6.35 -9.41
C LEU A 86 -10.81 6.12 -10.82
N ALA A 87 -12.13 6.20 -11.00
CA ALA A 87 -12.76 6.12 -12.30
C ALA A 87 -12.21 7.21 -13.24
N ALA A 88 -12.10 8.46 -12.76
CA ALA A 88 -11.50 9.55 -13.54
C ALA A 88 -10.03 9.26 -13.91
N ALA A 89 -9.23 8.78 -12.95
CA ALA A 89 -7.82 8.44 -13.17
C ALA A 89 -7.64 7.25 -14.15
N VAL A 90 -8.46 6.20 -14.01
CA VAL A 90 -8.46 5.02 -14.88
C VAL A 90 -8.88 5.41 -16.30
N GLN A 91 -9.92 6.24 -16.45
CA GLN A 91 -10.33 6.74 -17.76
C GLN A 91 -9.28 7.67 -18.39
N ALA A 92 -8.58 8.47 -17.59
CA ALA A 92 -7.43 9.25 -18.07
C ALA A 92 -6.30 8.32 -18.55
N LYS A 93 -6.01 7.23 -17.83
CA LYS A 93 -5.04 6.18 -18.21
C LYS A 93 -5.48 5.34 -19.42
N HIS A 94 -6.77 5.23 -19.72
CA HIS A 94 -7.24 4.57 -20.95
C HIS A 94 -7.24 5.51 -22.16
N LYS A 95 -7.36 6.83 -21.94
CA LYS A 95 -7.34 7.84 -23.01
C LYS A 95 -5.93 8.29 -23.39
N GLY A 96 -5.02 8.40 -22.43
CA GLY A 96 -3.58 8.43 -22.69
C GLY A 96 -3.11 6.99 -22.67
N GLY A 97 -2.69 6.43 -23.81
CA GLY A 97 -2.18 5.05 -23.88
C GLY A 97 -1.01 4.78 -22.91
N PRO A 98 -0.35 3.60 -22.99
CA PRO A 98 0.71 3.18 -22.06
C PRO A 98 1.82 4.23 -21.81
N THR A 99 1.96 5.22 -22.69
CA THR A 99 2.88 6.34 -22.67
C THR A 99 2.63 7.41 -21.58
N ALA A 100 1.47 7.45 -20.92
CA ALA A 100 1.19 8.50 -19.90
C ALA A 100 1.91 8.27 -18.55
N LEU A 101 2.48 7.07 -18.34
CA LEU A 101 3.30 6.72 -17.17
C LEU A 101 4.77 6.41 -17.54
N GLU A 102 5.13 6.44 -18.84
CA GLU A 102 6.51 6.29 -19.37
C GLU A 102 7.37 7.51 -18.99
N GLY A 103 7.67 7.67 -17.70
CA GLY A 103 8.45 8.82 -17.23
C GLY A 103 8.16 9.22 -15.79
N LEU A 104 7.05 8.74 -15.22
CA LEU A 104 6.74 8.96 -13.81
C LEU A 104 7.54 8.04 -12.87
N PHE A 105 8.06 6.93 -13.40
CA PHE A 105 8.98 6.02 -12.71
C PHE A 105 10.40 6.04 -13.31
N GLU A 106 10.64 6.82 -14.38
CA GLU A 106 12.00 7.01 -14.90
C GLU A 106 12.76 7.91 -13.93
N VAL A 107 13.68 7.31 -13.18
CA VAL A 107 14.62 8.05 -12.35
C VAL A 107 15.65 8.68 -13.31
N PRO A 108 15.78 10.01 -13.39
CA PRO A 108 16.72 10.63 -14.32
C PRO A 108 18.16 10.17 -14.03
N GLY A 109 18.76 9.42 -14.95
CA GLY A 109 20.12 8.89 -14.83
C GLY A 109 20.23 7.41 -14.46
N VAL A 110 19.12 6.67 -14.38
CA VAL A 110 19.12 5.22 -14.24
C VAL A 110 18.85 4.62 -15.63
N GLU A 111 19.87 4.02 -16.23
CA GLU A 111 19.68 3.17 -17.41
C GLU A 111 18.92 1.91 -16.99
N ASP A 112 18.09 1.33 -17.87
CA ASP A 112 17.37 0.06 -17.64
C ASP A 112 18.38 -1.09 -17.48
N ASP A 113 19.09 -1.13 -16.35
CA ASP A 113 19.82 -2.28 -15.90
C ASP A 113 18.77 -3.27 -15.38
N ASN A 114 18.66 -4.37 -16.11
CA ASN A 114 17.86 -5.56 -15.79
C ASN A 114 17.79 -5.78 -14.27
N CYS A 115 16.68 -5.39 -13.64
CA CYS A 115 16.58 -5.33 -12.17
C CYS A 115 16.62 -6.70 -11.50
N GLU A 116 16.62 -7.80 -12.26
CA GLU A 116 16.72 -9.15 -11.71
C GLU A 116 18.14 -9.51 -11.22
N ASP A 117 19.18 -8.74 -11.60
CA ASP A 117 20.56 -9.16 -11.34
C ASP A 117 21.24 -8.47 -10.14
N ASN A 118 20.60 -7.50 -9.48
CA ASN A 118 21.26 -6.68 -8.44
C ASN A 118 20.56 -6.65 -7.06
N TYR A 119 19.52 -7.45 -6.84
CA TYR A 119 18.85 -7.49 -5.54
C TYR A 119 19.77 -7.99 -4.41
N GLU A 120 20.60 -8.99 -4.68
CA GLU A 120 21.53 -9.55 -3.70
C GLU A 120 22.65 -8.56 -3.32
N GLU A 121 23.16 -7.77 -4.28
CA GLU A 121 24.20 -6.76 -3.99
C GLU A 121 23.61 -5.58 -3.20
N LEU A 122 22.42 -5.11 -3.56
CA LEU A 122 21.71 -4.04 -2.83
C LEU A 122 21.34 -4.47 -1.41
N VAL A 123 20.99 -5.75 -1.20
CA VAL A 123 20.75 -6.31 0.13
C VAL A 123 22.05 -6.37 0.93
N GLN A 124 23.16 -6.80 0.33
CA GLN A 124 24.46 -6.86 0.99
C GLN A 124 24.97 -5.47 1.38
N GLU A 125 24.80 -4.47 0.50
CA GLU A 125 25.17 -3.08 0.79
C GLU A 125 24.31 -2.50 1.93
N ALA A 126 23.02 -2.80 1.95
CA ALA A 126 22.13 -2.38 3.04
C ALA A 126 22.43 -3.09 4.38
N GLU A 127 22.94 -4.32 4.36
CA GLU A 127 23.45 -5.03 5.55
C GLU A 127 24.76 -4.41 6.05
N ASP A 128 25.69 -4.09 5.15
CA ASP A 128 26.98 -3.48 5.47
C ASP A 128 26.83 -2.04 6.00
N GLU A 129 25.82 -1.31 5.52
CA GLU A 129 25.42 0.00 6.04
C GLU A 129 24.58 -0.09 7.34
N GLY A 130 24.24 -1.30 7.79
CA GLY A 130 23.48 -1.53 9.01
C GLY A 130 22.02 -1.09 8.95
N ILE A 131 21.46 -0.96 7.74
CA ILE A 131 20.06 -0.59 7.50
C ILE A 131 19.14 -1.77 7.82
N PHE A 132 19.59 -3.01 7.55
CA PHE A 132 18.91 -4.24 7.93
C PHE A 132 19.78 -5.09 8.86
N SER A 133 19.14 -5.84 9.76
CA SER A 133 19.78 -6.90 10.55
C SER A 133 19.02 -8.20 10.31
N THR A 134 19.60 -9.12 9.54
CA THR A 134 19.00 -10.45 9.36
C THR A 134 19.09 -11.24 10.67
N PRO A 135 18.02 -11.95 11.08
CA PRO A 135 18.12 -12.92 12.16
C PRO A 135 19.01 -14.08 11.68
N VAL A 136 20.11 -14.33 12.40
CA VAL A 136 20.95 -15.51 12.19
C VAL A 136 20.12 -16.76 12.55
N MET A 137 19.96 -17.69 11.61
CA MET A 137 19.60 -19.09 11.93
C MET A 137 20.84 -19.87 12.37
#